data_AF-A0AAV0WET1-F1
#
_entry.id   AF-A0AAV0WET1-F1
#
_cell.length_a   1.000
_cell.length_b   1.000
_cell.length_c   1.000
_cell.angle_alpha   90.00
_cell.angle_beta   90.00
_cell.angle_gamma   90.00
#
_symmetry.space_group_name_H-M   'P 1'
#
loop_
_entity.id
_entity.type
_entity.pdbx_description
1 polymer ?
#
loop_
_entity_poly.entity_id
_entity_poly.type
_entity_poly.pdbx_seq_one_letter_code
_entity_poly.pdbx_strand_id
1 'polypeptide(L)'
;MPVDSMHSRIENQKKRALKSGPVYIPAQWVSIIKLAKKNGKPYSTTEMNTKDFLDLTRLCNDMGNNYSFNEDGDKILMGDIVAINFKKNNPFKIYYKTDFSQNEYKTIDIRSHGKRNQSYPEQNDIKIKCAYDSPPKLSLAKKEDLLSLCHSNLIPEQYHHFFESLLTDQQQQQHNESMITPQTAKQPVNSKTTKKKTTKKTEKKTEDRRPKKF
;
A
#
# COMPACT_ATOMS: atom_id res chain seq x y z
N MET A 1 12.09 12.96 22.91
CA MET A 1 11.80 11.51 22.91
C MET A 1 13.11 10.76 23.08
N PRO A 2 13.16 9.67 23.87
CA PRO A 2 14.34 8.82 23.91
C PRO A 2 14.47 8.13 22.55
N VAL A 3 15.48 8.53 21.77
CA VAL A 3 15.82 7.87 20.50
C VAL A 3 16.52 6.57 20.86
N ASP A 4 16.01 5.45 20.33
CA ASP A 4 16.68 4.16 20.51
C ASP A 4 18.12 4.23 19.97
N SER A 5 19.05 3.64 20.72
CA SER A 5 20.47 3.57 20.42
C SER A 5 20.79 3.10 18.99
N MET A 6 19.96 2.23 18.40
CA MET A 6 20.10 1.79 17.02
C MET A 6 19.85 2.93 16.03
N HIS A 7 18.74 3.66 16.23
CA HIS A 7 18.34 4.79 15.39
C HIS A 7 19.41 5.90 15.39
N SER A 8 19.91 6.27 16.57
CA SER A 8 20.98 7.26 16.69
C SER A 8 22.25 6.85 15.95
N ARG A 9 22.57 5.55 15.92
CA ARG A 9 23.75 5.04 15.19
C ARG A 9 23.56 5.11 13.68
N ILE A 10 22.39 4.72 13.18
CA ILE A 10 22.05 4.79 11.75
C ILE A 10 22.07 6.23 11.26
N GLU A 11 21.48 7.16 12.02
CA GLU A 11 21.47 8.58 11.66
C GLU A 11 22.89 9.18 11.62
N ASN A 12 23.72 8.84 12.60
CA ASN A 12 25.12 9.28 12.61
C ASN A 12 25.92 8.70 11.43
N GLN A 13 25.65 7.44 11.06
CA GLN A 13 26.30 6.82 9.90
C GLN A 13 25.82 7.45 8.59
N LYS A 14 24.53 7.72 8.45
CA LYS A 14 23.97 8.51 7.34
C LYS A 14 24.69 9.83 7.18
N LYS A 15 24.83 10.61 8.26
CA LYS A 15 25.52 11.91 8.23
C LYS A 15 26.98 11.79 7.77
N ARG A 16 27.66 10.69 8.11
CA ARG A 16 29.03 10.42 7.66
C ARG A 16 29.07 10.03 6.19
N ALA A 17 28.21 9.11 5.76
CA ALA A 17 28.13 8.68 4.37
C ALA A 17 27.84 9.86 3.43
N LEU A 18 26.92 10.75 3.81
CA LEU A 18 26.56 11.94 3.04
C LEU A 18 27.70 12.97 2.93
N LYS A 19 28.72 12.93 3.80
CA LYS A 19 29.93 13.75 3.63
C LYS A 19 30.86 13.20 2.54
N SER A 20 30.82 11.90 2.31
CA SER A 20 31.62 11.22 1.29
C SER A 20 30.94 11.22 -0.08
N GLY A 21 29.61 11.29 -0.12
CA GLY A 21 28.86 11.43 -1.36
C GLY A 21 27.35 11.33 -1.15
N PRO A 22 26.56 11.82 -2.11
CA PRO A 22 25.10 11.71 -2.08
C PRO A 22 24.62 10.26 -2.22
N VAL A 23 23.41 10.01 -1.75
CA VAL A 23 22.70 8.73 -1.91
C VAL A 23 21.65 8.90 -2.99
N TYR A 24 21.73 8.12 -4.06
CA TYR A 24 20.89 8.24 -5.25
C TYR A 24 19.75 7.22 -5.30
N ILE A 25 19.98 5.98 -4.85
CA ILE A 25 18.99 4.90 -4.93
C ILE A 25 18.69 4.34 -3.54
N PRO A 26 17.43 3.95 -3.25
CA PRO A 26 17.05 3.27 -2.01
C PRO A 26 17.94 2.08 -1.61
N ALA A 27 18.38 1.26 -2.57
CA ALA A 27 19.24 0.09 -2.32
C ALA A 27 20.57 0.45 -1.63
N GLN A 28 21.11 1.65 -1.86
CA GLN A 28 22.35 2.09 -1.22
C GLN A 28 22.19 2.27 0.30
N TRP A 29 20.98 2.50 0.80
CA TRP A 29 20.71 2.60 2.23
C TRP A 29 20.96 1.30 2.97
N VAL A 30 20.80 0.15 2.32
CA VAL A 30 21.02 -1.16 2.93
C VAL A 30 22.44 -1.26 3.47
N SER A 31 23.43 -0.84 2.68
CA SER A 31 24.83 -0.82 3.08
C SER A 31 25.11 0.16 4.22
N ILE A 32 24.52 1.36 4.15
CA ILE A 32 24.66 2.39 5.21
C ILE A 32 24.10 1.87 6.54
N ILE A 33 22.94 1.21 6.51
CA ILE A 33 22.30 0.65 7.69
C ILE A 33 23.13 -0.51 8.24
N LYS A 34 23.55 -1.48 7.42
CA LYS A 34 24.39 -2.62 7.86
C LYS A 34 25.65 -2.14 8.59
N LEU A 35 26.30 -1.10 8.06
CA LEU A 35 27.56 -0.52 8.58
C LEU A 35 27.37 0.50 9.71
N ALA A 36 26.15 0.81 10.13
CA ALA A 36 25.91 1.82 11.16
C ALA A 36 26.46 1.44 12.54
N LYS A 37 26.66 0.14 12.79
CA LYS A 37 27.25 -0.34 14.04
C LYS A 37 28.77 -0.29 13.96
N LYS A 38 29.39 0.54 14.79
CA LYS A 38 30.86 0.71 14.84
C LYS A 38 31.60 -0.46 15.47
N ASN A 39 31.01 -1.05 16.51
CA ASN A 39 31.65 -2.10 17.31
C ASN A 39 30.79 -3.37 17.28
N GLY A 40 31.43 -4.52 17.03
CA GLY A 40 30.79 -5.84 16.99
C GLY A 40 30.15 -6.17 15.63
N LYS A 41 29.31 -7.21 15.62
CA LYS A 41 28.69 -7.72 14.38
C LYS A 41 27.77 -6.67 13.73
N PRO A 42 27.91 -6.41 12.41
CA PRO A 42 27.01 -5.53 11.64
C PRO A 42 25.53 -5.85 11.82
N TYR A 43 24.65 -4.90 11.54
CA TYR A 43 23.21 -5.16 11.60
C TYR A 43 22.81 -6.15 10.50
N SER A 44 21.91 -7.07 10.86
CA SER A 44 21.25 -7.95 9.90
C SER A 44 20.09 -7.18 9.29
N THR A 45 20.21 -6.83 8.00
CA THR A 45 19.16 -6.11 7.26
C THR A 45 18.58 -7.04 6.22
N THR A 46 17.26 -7.26 6.32
CA THR A 46 16.46 -8.00 5.33
C THR A 46 15.78 -6.99 4.42
N GLU A 47 15.98 -7.12 3.12
CA GLU A 47 15.30 -6.30 2.11
C GLU A 47 13.89 -6.85 1.92
N MET A 48 12.88 -6.00 2.06
CA MET A 48 11.48 -6.37 1.91
C MET A 48 10.97 -5.98 0.53
N ASN A 49 10.15 -6.85 -0.05
CA ASN A 49 9.46 -6.63 -1.32
C ASN A 49 7.99 -6.25 -1.07
N THR A 50 7.29 -5.79 -2.11
CA THR A 50 5.87 -5.40 -2.07
C THR A 50 4.96 -6.47 -1.46
N LYS A 51 5.27 -7.75 -1.69
CA LYS A 51 4.49 -8.90 -1.20
C LYS A 51 4.64 -9.14 0.31
N ASP A 52 5.68 -8.60 0.92
CA ASP A 52 5.96 -8.78 2.35
C ASP A 52 5.12 -7.82 3.22
N PHE A 53 4.52 -6.80 2.61
CA PHE A 53 3.64 -5.86 3.30
C PHE A 53 2.23 -6.44 3.40
N LEU A 54 1.74 -6.58 4.64
CA LEU A 54 0.45 -7.16 4.96
C LEU A 54 -0.56 -6.08 5.32
N ASP A 55 -1.82 -6.25 4.91
CA ASP A 55 -2.90 -5.32 5.27
C ASP A 55 -3.47 -5.65 6.65
N LEU A 56 -2.82 -5.13 7.68
CA LEU A 56 -3.26 -5.31 9.06
C LEU A 56 -4.56 -4.56 9.36
N THR A 57 -4.85 -3.48 8.64
CA THR A 57 -6.08 -2.71 8.82
C THR A 57 -7.29 -3.52 8.39
N ARG A 58 -7.22 -4.17 7.22
CA ARG A 58 -8.24 -5.12 6.78
C ARG A 58 -8.36 -6.29 7.74
N LEU A 59 -7.23 -6.85 8.19
CA LEU A 59 -7.23 -7.94 9.17
C LEU A 59 -7.98 -7.57 10.45
N CYS A 60 -7.72 -6.38 11.02
CA CYS A 60 -8.43 -5.91 12.20
C CYS A 60 -9.94 -5.77 11.96
N ASN A 61 -10.33 -5.21 10.81
CA ASN A 61 -11.75 -5.07 10.44
C ASN A 61 -12.44 -6.42 10.25
N ASP A 62 -11.74 -7.41 9.69
CA ASP A 62 -12.25 -8.77 9.47
C ASP A 62 -12.36 -9.55 10.80
N MET A 63 -11.47 -9.31 11.77
CA MET A 63 -11.51 -9.92 13.10
C MET A 63 -12.64 -9.37 13.97
N GLY A 64 -12.88 -8.06 13.91
CA GLY A 64 -13.94 -7.38 14.65
C GLY A 64 -13.47 -6.18 15.45
N ASN A 65 -14.44 -5.38 15.90
CA ASN A 65 -14.21 -4.09 16.54
C ASN A 65 -14.78 -4.02 17.96
N ASN A 66 -15.13 -5.15 18.58
CA ASN A 66 -15.64 -5.12 19.94
C ASN A 66 -14.50 -5.10 20.97
N TYR A 67 -14.21 -3.90 21.46
CA TYR A 67 -13.26 -3.69 22.56
C TYR A 67 -13.94 -3.02 23.78
N SER A 68 -15.22 -2.69 23.67
CA SER A 68 -15.91 -1.86 24.66
C SER A 68 -16.66 -2.68 25.71
N PHE A 69 -17.01 -3.93 25.40
CA PHE A 69 -17.87 -4.76 26.24
C PHE A 69 -17.31 -6.16 26.43
N ASN A 70 -17.42 -6.66 27.66
CA ASN A 70 -17.10 -8.05 28.02
C ASN A 70 -18.18 -9.03 27.54
N GLU A 71 -17.89 -10.33 27.63
CA GLU A 71 -18.90 -11.38 27.52
C GLU A 71 -20.04 -11.23 28.54
N ASP A 72 -19.76 -10.65 29.72
CA ASP A 72 -20.76 -10.38 30.77
C ASP A 72 -21.60 -9.11 30.52
N GLY A 73 -21.31 -8.35 29.45
CA GLY A 73 -22.01 -7.10 29.12
C GLY A 73 -21.47 -5.84 29.83
N ASP A 74 -20.48 -6.00 30.70
CA ASP A 74 -19.81 -4.88 31.38
C ASP A 74 -18.98 -4.03 30.42
N LYS A 75 -19.04 -2.70 30.60
CA LYS A 75 -18.21 -1.76 29.86
C LYS A 75 -16.76 -1.80 30.35
N ILE A 76 -15.83 -1.91 29.41
CA ILE A 76 -14.40 -2.02 29.70
C ILE A 76 -13.75 -0.64 29.59
N LEU A 77 -13.03 -0.24 30.63
CA LEU A 77 -12.15 0.92 30.62
C LEU A 77 -10.74 0.45 30.27
N MET A 78 -10.29 0.76 29.05
CA MET A 78 -8.96 0.35 28.56
C MET A 78 -7.82 0.83 29.44
N GLY A 79 -7.98 1.96 30.14
CA GLY A 79 -6.98 2.52 31.05
C GLY A 79 -6.78 1.70 32.32
N ASP A 80 -7.77 0.92 32.73
CA ASP A 80 -7.73 0.11 33.96
C ASP A 80 -7.18 -1.30 33.70
N ILE A 81 -6.88 -1.63 32.45
CA ILE A 81 -6.35 -2.94 32.09
C ILE A 81 -4.87 -2.99 32.43
N VAL A 82 -4.52 -3.92 33.33
CA VAL A 82 -3.17 -4.09 33.84
C VAL A 82 -2.42 -5.20 33.10
N ALA A 83 -3.12 -6.26 32.71
CA ALA A 83 -2.54 -7.39 32.00
C ALA A 83 -3.47 -7.87 30.90
N ILE A 84 -2.90 -8.14 29.73
CA ILE A 84 -3.59 -8.73 28.59
C ILE A 84 -2.86 -10.02 28.21
N ASN A 85 -3.64 -11.08 27.98
CA ASN A 85 -3.15 -12.39 27.59
C ASN A 85 -3.91 -12.86 26.34
N PHE A 86 -3.15 -13.24 25.31
CA PHE A 86 -3.68 -13.76 24.06
C PHE A 86 -3.36 -15.26 23.96
N LYS A 87 -4.40 -16.08 23.76
CA LYS A 87 -4.24 -17.53 23.61
C LYS A 87 -4.35 -17.92 22.14
N LYS A 88 -3.35 -18.65 21.63
CA LYS A 88 -3.34 -19.13 20.24
C LYS A 88 -4.59 -19.96 19.87
N ASN A 89 -5.15 -20.69 20.83
CA ASN A 89 -6.33 -21.55 20.62
C ASN A 89 -7.62 -20.74 20.42
N ASN A 90 -7.67 -19.49 20.91
CA ASN A 90 -8.85 -18.63 20.86
C ASN A 90 -8.45 -17.25 20.30
N PRO A 91 -8.22 -17.12 18.99
CA PRO A 91 -7.71 -15.89 18.38
C PRO A 91 -8.65 -14.68 18.51
N PHE A 92 -9.94 -14.94 18.75
CA PHE A 92 -10.98 -13.92 18.89
C PHE A 92 -11.24 -13.48 20.33
N LYS A 93 -10.60 -14.11 21.32
CA LYS A 93 -10.82 -13.81 22.73
C LYS A 93 -9.60 -13.14 23.35
N ILE A 94 -9.83 -11.99 23.96
CA ILE A 94 -8.84 -11.30 24.78
C ILE A 94 -9.11 -11.64 26.24
N TYR A 95 -8.10 -12.16 26.92
CA TYR A 95 -8.16 -12.40 28.35
C TYR A 95 -7.45 -11.24 29.05
N TYR A 96 -8.11 -10.55 29.96
CA TYR A 96 -7.51 -9.41 30.64
C TYR A 96 -7.80 -9.40 32.15
N LYS A 97 -7.01 -8.63 32.88
CA LYS A 97 -7.17 -8.36 34.31
C LYS A 97 -7.12 -6.86 34.57
N THR A 98 -7.95 -6.41 35.51
CA THR A 98 -7.90 -5.03 36.01
C THR A 98 -6.95 -4.88 37.20
N ASP A 99 -6.76 -5.97 37.97
CA ASP A 99 -5.87 -5.97 39.13
C ASP A 99 -4.92 -7.17 39.08
N PHE A 100 -3.68 -7.00 39.54
CA PHE A 100 -2.72 -8.11 39.66
C PHE A 100 -3.15 -9.18 40.67
N SER A 101 -3.97 -8.82 41.65
CA SER A 101 -4.47 -9.71 42.71
C SER A 101 -5.58 -10.65 42.23
N GLN A 102 -6.21 -10.37 41.08
CA GLN A 102 -7.23 -11.24 40.53
C GLN A 102 -6.59 -12.53 39.98
N ASN A 103 -7.08 -13.68 40.42
CA ASN A 103 -6.61 -14.97 39.91
C ASN A 103 -7.15 -15.25 38.51
N GLU A 104 -8.41 -14.91 38.26
CA GLU A 104 -9.12 -15.20 37.01
C GLU A 104 -9.01 -14.05 36.00
N TYR A 105 -9.11 -14.39 34.72
CA TYR A 105 -9.12 -13.41 33.63
C TYR A 105 -10.55 -13.18 33.18
N LYS A 106 -10.93 -11.91 33.03
CA LYS A 106 -12.14 -11.54 32.29
C LYS A 106 -11.90 -11.72 30.80
N THR A 107 -12.96 -11.98 30.04
CA THR A 107 -12.87 -12.30 28.61
C THR A 107 -13.65 -11.30 27.77
N ILE A 108 -13.02 -10.85 26.70
CA ILE A 108 -13.61 -10.00 25.66
C ILE A 108 -13.65 -10.83 24.38
N ASP A 109 -14.82 -10.94 23.76
CA ASP A 109 -14.92 -11.43 22.39
C ASP A 109 -14.81 -10.26 21.42
N ILE A 110 -13.76 -10.26 20.58
CA ILE A 110 -13.45 -9.17 19.65
C ILE A 110 -14.46 -9.13 18.49
N ARG A 111 -15.13 -10.26 18.22
CA ARG A 111 -16.05 -10.39 17.09
C ARG A 111 -17.20 -9.39 17.24
N SER A 112 -17.44 -8.63 16.19
CA SER A 112 -18.51 -7.63 16.20
C SER A 112 -19.87 -8.32 16.14
N HIS A 113 -20.72 -8.09 17.14
CA HIS A 113 -22.13 -8.53 17.16
C HIS A 113 -23.05 -7.66 16.25
N GLY A 114 -22.47 -6.84 15.37
CA GLY A 114 -23.12 -5.66 14.79
C GLY A 114 -24.15 -5.87 13.68
N LYS A 115 -24.41 -7.08 13.18
CA LYS A 115 -25.44 -7.30 12.16
C LYS A 115 -26.27 -8.54 12.46
N ARG A 116 -27.58 -8.35 12.66
CA ARG A 116 -28.56 -9.38 13.08
C ARG A 116 -28.63 -10.64 12.20
N ASN A 117 -27.94 -10.68 11.05
CA ASN A 117 -27.98 -11.80 10.09
C ASN A 117 -26.60 -12.18 9.52
N GLN A 118 -25.49 -11.75 10.13
CA GLN A 118 -24.15 -12.09 9.63
C GLN A 118 -23.52 -13.16 10.53
N SER A 119 -23.14 -14.30 9.93
CA SER A 119 -22.38 -15.35 10.63
C SER A 119 -21.08 -14.77 11.16
N TYR A 120 -20.67 -15.22 12.34
CA TYR A 120 -19.38 -14.85 12.92
C TYR A 120 -18.24 -15.31 11.99
N PRO A 121 -17.18 -14.50 11.81
CA PRO A 121 -16.00 -14.94 11.10
C PRO A 121 -15.36 -16.09 11.89
N GLU A 122 -15.24 -17.26 11.26
CA GLU A 122 -14.48 -18.37 11.82
C GLU A 122 -12.99 -18.19 11.54
N GLN A 123 -12.14 -18.88 12.29
CA GLN A 123 -10.69 -18.76 12.15
C GLN A 123 -10.21 -19.05 10.71
N ASN A 124 -10.88 -19.96 10.01
CA ASN A 124 -10.56 -20.34 8.63
C ASN A 124 -10.98 -19.30 7.59
N ASP A 125 -11.87 -18.37 7.95
CA ASP A 125 -12.39 -17.35 7.04
C ASP A 125 -11.44 -16.15 6.95
N ILE A 126 -10.61 -15.94 7.98
CA ILE A 126 -9.68 -14.82 8.05
C ILE A 126 -8.39 -15.15 7.32
N LYS A 127 -8.29 -14.62 6.09
CA LYS A 127 -7.07 -14.72 5.28
C LYS A 127 -6.33 -13.39 5.31
N ILE A 128 -5.09 -13.43 5.78
CA ILE A 128 -4.18 -12.28 5.70
C ILE A 128 -3.94 -11.98 4.22
N LYS A 129 -4.20 -10.73 3.83
CA LYS A 129 -4.00 -10.24 2.46
C LYS A 129 -2.75 -9.36 2.42
N CYS A 130 -2.09 -9.34 1.26
CA CYS A 130 -1.06 -8.35 0.98
C CYS A 130 -1.69 -6.95 0.98
N ALA A 131 -0.94 -5.95 1.45
CA ALA A 131 -1.33 -4.54 1.42
C ALA A 131 -1.36 -3.99 -0.01
N TYR A 132 -0.55 -4.56 -0.89
CA TYR A 132 -0.40 -4.12 -2.27
C TYR A 132 -0.40 -5.32 -3.22
N ASP A 133 -1.21 -5.27 -4.28
CA ASP A 133 -1.25 -6.30 -5.33
C ASP A 133 -0.08 -6.14 -6.33
N SER A 134 0.41 -4.91 -6.47
CA SER A 134 1.52 -4.54 -7.35
C SER A 134 2.34 -3.42 -6.70
N PRO A 135 3.60 -3.19 -7.12
CA PRO A 135 4.42 -2.12 -6.59
C PRO A 135 3.67 -0.77 -6.64
N PRO A 136 3.75 0.05 -5.59
CA PRO A 136 3.07 1.33 -5.56
C PRO A 136 3.57 2.20 -6.71
N LYS A 137 2.62 2.74 -7.47
CA LYS A 137 2.90 3.55 -8.65
C LYS A 137 3.22 4.99 -8.25
N LEU A 138 3.95 5.68 -9.12
CA LEU A 138 4.21 7.10 -8.97
C LEU A 138 3.22 7.92 -9.81
N SER A 139 2.92 9.13 -9.32
CA SER A 139 2.24 10.12 -10.14
C SER A 139 3.14 10.57 -11.29
N LEU A 140 2.53 10.96 -12.42
CA LEU A 140 3.26 11.42 -13.61
C LEU A 140 4.19 12.60 -13.28
N ALA A 141 3.67 13.61 -12.58
CA ALA A 141 4.44 14.79 -12.18
C ALA A 141 5.70 14.43 -11.37
N LYS A 142 5.63 13.43 -10.48
CA LYS A 142 6.80 12.98 -9.71
C LYS A 142 7.80 12.23 -10.59
N LYS A 143 7.33 11.42 -11.55
CA LYS A 143 8.23 10.73 -12.49
C LYS A 143 8.94 11.71 -13.40
N GLU A 144 8.23 12.69 -13.96
CA GLU A 144 8.82 13.73 -14.80
C GLU A 144 9.85 14.57 -14.03
N ASP A 145 9.56 14.93 -12.78
CA ASP A 145 10.50 15.61 -11.89
C ASP A 145 11.78 14.78 -11.66
N LEU A 146 11.65 13.49 -11.34
CA LEU A 146 12.80 12.58 -11.17
C LEU A 146 13.62 12.41 -12.47
N LEU A 147 12.95 12.34 -13.63
CA LEU A 147 13.64 12.27 -14.92
C LEU A 147 14.34 13.60 -15.25
N SER A 148 13.78 14.74 -14.86
CA SER A 148 14.44 16.04 -15.01
C SER A 148 15.76 16.12 -14.22
N LEU A 149 15.83 15.48 -13.03
CA LEU A 149 17.07 15.34 -12.25
C LEU A 149 18.10 14.43 -12.93
N CYS A 150 17.63 13.43 -13.69
CA CYS A 150 18.50 12.58 -14.51
C CYS A 150 19.05 13.36 -15.71
N HIS A 151 18.19 14.07 -16.46
CA HIS A 151 18.60 14.86 -17.64
C HIS A 151 19.51 16.05 -17.29
N SER A 152 19.35 16.63 -16.09
CA SER A 152 20.23 17.69 -15.59
C SER A 152 21.56 17.17 -15.03
N ASN A 153 21.84 15.86 -15.15
CA ASN A 153 23.05 15.19 -14.66
C ASN A 153 23.31 15.37 -13.14
N LEU A 154 22.28 15.74 -12.37
CA LEU A 154 22.36 15.75 -10.91
C LEU A 154 22.39 14.33 -10.35
N ILE A 155 21.74 13.39 -11.05
CA ILE A 155 21.81 11.95 -10.82
C ILE A 155 22.74 11.34 -11.89
N PRO A 156 23.79 10.59 -11.50
CA PRO A 156 24.67 9.90 -12.44
C PRO A 156 23.94 8.89 -13.33
N GLU A 157 24.39 8.78 -14.60
CA GLU A 157 23.80 7.92 -15.64
C GLU A 157 23.64 6.45 -15.22
N GLN A 158 24.58 5.92 -14.42
CA GLN A 158 24.53 4.56 -13.88
C GLN A 158 23.24 4.25 -13.08
N TYR A 159 22.54 5.28 -12.62
CA TYR A 159 21.30 5.15 -11.84
C TYR A 159 20.05 5.50 -12.64
N HIS A 160 20.15 6.00 -13.87
CA HIS A 160 18.99 6.44 -14.67
C HIS A 160 18.00 5.31 -14.93
N HIS A 161 18.51 4.11 -15.24
CA HIS A 161 17.69 2.91 -15.49
C HIS A 161 16.70 2.61 -14.34
N PHE A 162 17.12 2.84 -13.09
CA PHE A 162 16.24 2.64 -11.94
C PHE A 162 15.01 3.57 -12.01
N PHE A 163 15.22 4.86 -12.29
CA PHE A 163 14.14 5.85 -12.35
C PHE A 163 13.25 5.70 -13.59
N GLU A 164 13.82 5.29 -14.73
CA GLU A 164 13.08 5.01 -15.96
C GLU A 164 12.11 3.83 -15.78
N SER A 165 12.56 2.78 -15.07
CA SER A 165 11.78 1.56 -14.81
C SER A 165 10.59 1.75 -13.86
N LEU A 166 10.46 2.91 -13.21
CA LEU A 166 9.36 3.19 -12.28
C LEU A 166 8.03 3.32 -13.03
N LEU A 167 7.01 2.59 -12.57
CA LEU A 167 5.67 2.60 -13.16
C LEU A 167 4.87 3.85 -12.77
N THR A 168 4.02 4.31 -13.69
CA THR A 168 3.09 5.42 -13.44
C THR A 168 1.64 4.99 -13.53
N ASP A 169 0.76 5.79 -12.90
CA ASP A 169 -0.68 5.51 -12.83
C ASP A 169 -1.34 5.32 -14.20
N GLN A 170 -0.81 5.93 -15.27
CA GLN A 170 -1.44 5.96 -16.60
C GLN A 170 -0.99 4.87 -17.59
N GLN A 171 0.01 4.04 -17.26
CA GLN A 171 0.53 3.03 -18.20
C GLN A 171 -0.34 1.76 -18.34
N GLN A 172 -1.59 1.75 -17.84
CA GLN A 172 -2.50 0.62 -17.96
C GLN A 172 -3.26 0.52 -19.29
N GLN A 173 -3.12 1.47 -20.22
CA GLN A 173 -3.84 1.39 -21.51
C GLN A 173 -3.01 0.89 -22.70
N GLN A 174 -1.68 0.81 -22.60
CA GLN A 174 -0.84 0.46 -23.77
C GLN A 174 -0.12 -0.89 -23.68
N HIS A 175 -0.07 -1.53 -22.51
CA HIS A 175 0.56 -2.86 -22.40
C HIS A 175 -0.39 -4.04 -22.71
N ASN A 176 -1.71 -3.81 -22.74
CA ASN A 176 -2.70 -4.85 -23.01
C ASN A 176 -2.99 -5.07 -24.51
N GLU A 177 -2.50 -4.21 -25.42
CA GLU A 177 -2.74 -4.36 -26.87
C GLU A 177 -1.56 -5.03 -27.62
N SER A 178 -0.38 -5.18 -27.02
CA SER A 178 0.80 -5.73 -27.72
C SER A 178 0.96 -7.26 -27.64
N MET A 179 0.00 -7.99 -27.05
CA MET A 179 0.08 -9.44 -26.86
C MET A 179 -0.99 -10.25 -27.62
N ILE A 180 -1.80 -9.62 -28.50
CA ILE A 180 -2.75 -10.32 -29.37
C ILE A 180 -2.62 -9.67 -30.76
N THR A 181 -1.89 -10.21 -31.73
CA THR A 181 -2.39 -11.23 -32.69
C THR A 181 -1.22 -11.69 -33.60
N PRO A 182 -1.17 -12.97 -34.00
CA PRO A 182 -0.04 -13.61 -34.69
C PRO A 182 0.08 -13.37 -36.20
N GLN A 183 1.29 -13.68 -36.70
CA GLN A 183 1.68 -13.80 -38.10
C GLN A 183 0.79 -14.79 -38.86
N THR A 184 0.24 -14.39 -40.01
CA THR A 184 0.00 -15.31 -41.14
C THR A 184 0.05 -14.57 -42.47
N ALA A 185 0.90 -15.04 -43.37
CA ALA A 185 1.02 -14.57 -44.75
C ALA A 185 -0.13 -15.07 -45.64
N LYS A 186 -0.59 -14.22 -46.58
CA LYS A 186 -0.93 -14.51 -48.00
C LYS A 186 -1.56 -13.28 -48.68
N GLN A 187 -1.01 -12.89 -49.83
CA GLN A 187 -1.58 -11.94 -50.81
C GLN A 187 -2.65 -12.65 -51.70
N PRO A 188 -3.18 -12.04 -52.80
CA PRO A 188 -4.09 -10.89 -52.89
C PRO A 188 -5.33 -11.20 -53.77
N VAL A 189 -6.50 -10.57 -53.56
CA VAL A 189 -7.58 -10.57 -54.59
C VAL A 189 -8.38 -9.25 -54.59
N ASN A 190 -8.50 -8.68 -55.79
CA ASN A 190 -9.33 -7.56 -56.22
C ASN A 190 -10.83 -7.68 -55.84
N SER A 191 -11.46 -6.54 -55.52
CA SER A 191 -12.66 -6.08 -56.25
C SER A 191 -13.11 -4.68 -55.85
N LYS A 192 -13.32 -3.85 -56.86
CA LYS A 192 -14.02 -2.56 -56.87
C LYS A 192 -15.45 -2.69 -56.36
N THR A 193 -15.97 -1.71 -55.62
CA THR A 193 -17.26 -1.08 -55.96
C THR A 193 -17.43 0.30 -55.31
N THR A 194 -18.09 1.17 -56.08
CA THR A 194 -18.33 2.60 -55.90
C THR A 194 -19.69 2.91 -55.25
N LYS A 195 -19.88 4.20 -54.93
CA LYS A 195 -21.14 4.93 -54.62
C LYS A 195 -21.53 4.90 -53.13
N LYS A 196 -22.04 5.95 -52.50
CA LYS A 196 -22.61 7.23 -52.98
C LYS A 196 -22.70 8.20 -51.77
N LYS A 197 -22.53 9.50 -52.04
CA LYS A 197 -23.20 10.68 -51.44
C LYS A 197 -24.23 10.39 -50.32
N THR A 198 -24.29 11.24 -49.28
CA THR A 198 -25.25 12.38 -49.22
C THR A 198 -24.92 13.34 -48.06
N THR A 199 -24.84 14.63 -48.42
CA THR A 199 -24.77 15.83 -47.57
C THR A 199 -26.18 16.31 -47.18
N LYS A 200 -26.36 16.83 -45.95
CA LYS A 200 -27.31 17.90 -45.56
C LYS A 200 -26.97 18.27 -44.11
N LYS A 201 -26.33 19.40 -43.78
CA LYS A 201 -26.66 20.84 -43.93
C LYS A 201 -27.74 21.31 -42.93
N THR A 202 -27.32 22.28 -42.10
CA THR A 202 -28.10 23.38 -41.46
C THR A 202 -29.09 22.97 -40.34
N GLU A 203 -29.31 23.70 -39.24
CA GLU A 203 -29.09 25.12 -38.94
C GLU A 203 -29.19 25.42 -37.43
N LYS A 204 -28.70 26.60 -37.05
CA LYS A 204 -28.74 27.27 -35.74
C LYS A 204 -30.15 27.80 -35.38
N LYS A 205 -30.44 27.88 -34.06
CA LYS A 205 -31.02 29.06 -33.36
C LYS A 205 -31.02 28.77 -31.84
N THR A 206 -30.34 29.53 -30.97
CA THR A 206 -30.81 30.75 -30.24
C THR A 206 -32.24 30.59 -29.73
N GLU A 207 -32.65 30.90 -28.50
CA GLU A 207 -32.12 31.67 -27.37
C GLU A 207 -33.11 31.43 -26.21
N ASP A 208 -32.70 31.77 -24.99
CA ASP A 208 -33.49 32.55 -24.03
C ASP A 208 -33.67 31.98 -22.61
N ARG A 209 -33.34 32.88 -21.69
CA ARG A 209 -33.26 32.75 -20.24
C ARG A 209 -34.66 32.95 -19.64
N ARG A 210 -34.93 32.36 -18.47
CA ARG A 210 -35.57 33.05 -17.32
C ARG A 210 -35.52 32.22 -16.02
N PRO A 211 -35.64 32.87 -14.85
CA PRO A 211 -34.98 32.47 -13.61
C PRO A 211 -35.84 31.65 -12.64
N LYS A 212 -35.13 31.11 -11.63
CA LYS A 212 -35.66 30.40 -10.46
C LYS A 212 -36.56 31.31 -9.62
N LYS A 213 -37.69 30.76 -9.18
CA LYS A 213 -38.61 31.35 -8.21
C LYS A 213 -38.16 31.00 -6.77
N PHE A 214 -38.51 31.93 -5.88
CA PHE A 214 -38.60 31.96 -4.43
C PHE A 214 -38.53 30.62 -3.68
#